data_AF-A0A961QFT8-F1
#
_entry.id   AF-A0A961QFT8-F1
#
_cell.length_a   1.000
_cell.length_b   1.000
_cell.length_c   1.000
_cell.angle_alpha   90.00
_cell.angle_beta   90.00
_cell.angle_gamma   90.00
#
_symmetry.space_group_name_H-M   'P 1'
#
loop_
_entity.id
_entity.type
_entity.pdbx_description
1 polymer ?
#
loop_
_entity_poly.entity_id
_entity_poly.type
_entity_poly.pdbx_seq_one_letter_code
_entity_poly.pdbx_strand_id
1 'polypeptide(L)'
;IDRGVGGATADAVGRRLRSLADGAQVLVVTHSPQVAAQAAHHWRVEKRVTGGETRSIVTPLSAEERVDEIARMLSGDTITDAARGAARALIGA
;
A
#
# COMPACT_ATOMS: atom_id res chain seq x y z
N ILE A 1 -4.65 -7.17 -9.23
CA ILE A 1 -5.82 -7.30 -8.32
C ILE A 1 -5.66 -8.61 -7.56
N ASP A 2 -5.20 -8.56 -6.31
CA ASP A 2 -4.76 -9.73 -5.53
C ASP A 2 -5.94 -10.45 -4.85
N ARG A 3 -7.04 -10.70 -5.58
CA ARG A 3 -8.21 -11.39 -5.01
C ARG A 3 -7.82 -12.81 -4.58
N GLY A 4 -7.99 -13.11 -3.29
CA GLY A 4 -7.87 -14.46 -2.72
C GLY A 4 -6.52 -14.79 -2.07
N VAL A 5 -5.59 -13.85 -1.97
CA VAL A 5 -4.26 -14.07 -1.39
C VAL A 5 -4.08 -13.16 -0.17
N GLY A 6 -4.05 -13.75 1.04
CA GLY A 6 -3.87 -13.04 2.31
C GLY A 6 -2.69 -13.56 3.13
N GLY A 7 -2.22 -12.77 4.10
CA GLY A 7 -1.18 -13.19 5.04
C GLY A 7 0.16 -13.52 4.37
N ALA A 8 0.74 -14.68 4.71
CA ALA A 8 2.07 -15.11 4.29
C ALA A 8 2.24 -15.21 2.76
N THR A 9 1.16 -15.56 2.04
CA THR A 9 1.24 -15.66 0.58
C THR A 9 1.35 -14.28 -0.08
N ALA A 10 0.61 -13.29 0.42
CA ALA A 10 0.68 -11.92 -0.10
C ALA A 10 2.05 -11.30 0.18
N ASP A 11 2.59 -11.57 1.36
CA ASP A 11 3.93 -11.20 1.76
C ASP A 11 5.02 -11.85 0.87
N ALA A 12 4.89 -13.14 0.55
CA ALA A 12 5.80 -13.82 -0.39
C ALA A 12 5.71 -13.22 -1.81
N VAL A 13 4.52 -12.85 -2.26
CA VAL A 13 4.33 -12.14 -3.53
C VAL A 13 5.02 -10.78 -3.50
N GLY A 14 4.83 -9.99 -2.44
CA GLY A 14 5.47 -8.69 -2.25
C GLY A 14 7.00 -8.78 -2.32
N ARG A 15 7.61 -9.76 -1.64
CA ARG A 15 9.06 -10.00 -1.70
C ARG A 15 9.55 -10.35 -3.10
N ARG A 16 8.82 -11.19 -3.84
CA ARG A 16 9.17 -11.54 -5.23
C ARG A 16 9.11 -10.33 -6.15
N LEU A 17 8.08 -9.49 -6.01
CA LEU A 17 7.96 -8.23 -6.77
C LEU A 17 9.11 -7.27 -6.44
N ARG A 18 9.52 -7.17 -5.17
CA ARG A 18 10.68 -6.39 -4.76
C ARG A 18 11.97 -6.89 -5.40
N SER A 19 12.21 -8.20 -5.40
CA SER A 19 13.39 -8.78 -6.07
C SER A 19 13.38 -8.56 -7.58
N LEU A 20 12.21 -8.64 -8.23
CA LEU A 20 12.11 -8.30 -9.65
C LEU A 20 12.44 -6.82 -9.92
N ALA A 21 12.08 -5.94 -8.98
CA ALA A 21 12.33 -4.53 -9.08
C ALA A 21 13.82 -4.14 -9.03
N ASP A 22 14.70 -5.06 -8.62
CA ASP A 22 16.15 -4.84 -8.66
C ASP A 22 16.69 -4.74 -10.11
N GLY A 23 15.99 -5.33 -11.09
CA GLY A 23 16.39 -5.35 -12.50
C GLY A 23 15.44 -4.64 -13.46
N ALA A 24 14.26 -4.20 -13.01
CA ALA A 24 13.25 -3.56 -13.85
C ALA A 24 12.31 -2.65 -13.04
N GLN A 25 11.66 -1.68 -13.68
CA GLN A 25 10.59 -0.94 -13.02
C GLN A 25 9.32 -1.79 -12.96
N VAL A 26 8.85 -2.06 -11.74
CA VAL A 26 7.62 -2.82 -11.51
C VAL A 26 6.53 -1.88 -10.98
N LEU A 27 5.41 -1.81 -11.68
CA LEU A 27 4.23 -1.04 -11.27
C LEU A 27 3.13 -2.00 -10.82
N VAL A 28 2.62 -1.80 -9.59
CA VAL A 28 1.64 -2.69 -8.97
C VAL A 28 0.46 -1.87 -8.45
N VAL A 29 -0.76 -2.30 -8.78
CA VAL A 29 -1.99 -1.81 -8.16
C VAL A 29 -2.52 -2.91 -7.24
N THR A 30 -2.47 -2.65 -5.94
CA THR A 30 -2.82 -3.63 -4.90
C THR A 30 -3.70 -3.02 -3.81
N HIS A 31 -4.49 -3.88 -3.16
CA HIS A 31 -5.18 -3.58 -1.91
C HIS A 31 -4.57 -4.34 -0.72
N SER A 32 -3.53 -5.14 -0.95
CA SER A 32 -2.84 -5.88 0.10
C SER A 32 -1.83 -4.97 0.80
N PRO A 33 -1.96 -4.76 2.11
CA PRO A 33 -0.96 -3.98 2.86
C PRO A 33 0.42 -4.67 2.84
N GLN A 34 0.46 -6.00 2.80
CA GLN A 34 1.72 -6.76 2.73
C GLN A 34 2.47 -6.50 1.42
N VAL A 35 1.77 -6.44 0.29
CA VAL A 35 2.39 -6.13 -1.01
C VAL A 35 2.81 -4.65 -1.07
N ALA A 36 1.93 -3.72 -0.66
CA ALA A 36 2.22 -2.28 -0.68
C ALA A 36 3.40 -1.90 0.24
N ALA A 37 3.57 -2.60 1.37
CA ALA A 37 4.69 -2.39 2.28
C ALA A 37 6.07 -2.77 1.68
N GLN A 38 6.12 -3.58 0.62
CA GLN A 38 7.37 -3.95 -0.03
C GLN A 38 7.83 -2.95 -1.11
N ALA A 39 6.95 -2.03 -1.53
CA ALA A 39 7.25 -1.07 -2.58
C ALA A 39 8.30 -0.03 -2.16
N ALA A 40 9.17 0.37 -3.10
CA ALA A 40 10.12 1.46 -2.88
C ALA A 40 9.43 2.84 -2.82
N HIS A 41 8.32 2.98 -3.56
CA HIS A 41 7.51 4.18 -3.62
C HIS A 41 6.03 3.79 -3.52
N HIS A 42 5.23 4.60 -2.84
CA HIS A 42 3.81 4.34 -2.64
C HIS A 42 3.00 5.55 -3.09
N TRP A 43 2.02 5.31 -3.97
CA TRP A 43 1.05 6.31 -4.39
C TRP A 43 -0.34 5.88 -3.95
N ARG A 44 -1.11 6.81 -3.39
CA ARG A 44 -2.53 6.61 -3.11
C ARG A 44 -3.35 7.07 -4.31
N VAL A 45 -4.30 6.24 -4.72
CA VAL A 45 -5.30 6.60 -5.73
C VAL A 45 -6.63 6.83 -5.03
N GLU A 46 -7.19 8.03 -5.16
CA GLU A 46 -8.46 8.41 -4.56
C GLU A 46 -9.42 9.02 -5.59
N LYS A 47 -10.72 8.90 -5.34
CA LYS A 47 -11.75 9.58 -6.13
C LYS A 47 -12.06 10.92 -5.49
N ARG A 48 -12.07 11.99 -6.27
CA ARG A 48 -12.50 13.32 -5.84
C ARG A 48 -13.58 13.83 -6.78
N VAL A 49 -14.69 14.31 -6.21
CA VAL A 49 -15.76 14.95 -7.00
C VAL A 49 -15.45 16.44 -7.09
N THR A 50 -15.40 16.98 -8.30
CA THR A 50 -15.18 18.42 -8.55
C THR A 50 -16.14 18.86 -9.66
N GLY A 51 -17.03 19.82 -9.37
CA GLY A 51 -17.99 20.31 -10.35
C GLY A 51 -18.98 19.27 -10.88
N GLY A 52 -19.31 18.24 -10.08
CA GLY A 52 -20.19 17.14 -10.49
C GLY A 52 -19.49 15.99 -11.23
N GLU A 53 -18.22 16.14 -11.59
CA GLU A 53 -17.42 15.07 -12.20
C GLU A 53 -16.59 14.33 -11.15
N THR A 54 -16.53 12.99 -11.24
CA THR A 54 -15.60 12.18 -10.42
C THR A 54 -14.27 12.05 -11.15
N ARG A 55 -13.19 12.53 -10.52
CA ARG A 55 -11.82 12.41 -11.03
C ARG A 55 -10.98 11.50 -10.14
N SER A 56 -10.11 10.70 -10.75
CA SER A 56 -9.10 9.91 -10.04
C SER A 56 -7.87 10.77 -9.81
N ILE A 57 -7.48 10.94 -8.55
CA ILE A 57 -6.27 11.65 -8.15
C ILE A 57 -5.24 10.63 -7.70
N VAL A 58 -4.00 10.79 -8.15
CA VAL A 58 -2.86 9.95 -7.76
C VAL A 58 -1.88 10.83 -7.01
N THR A 59 -1.61 10.50 -5.75
CA THR A 59 -0.77 11.31 -4.86
C THR A 59 0.39 10.46 -4.33
N PRO A 60 1.66 10.88 -4.50
CA PRO A 60 2.79 10.20 -3.85
C PRO A 60 2.69 10.38 -2.33
N LEU A 61 3.01 9.33 -1.58
CA LEU A 61 3.00 9.37 -0.12
C LEU A 61 4.41 9.59 0.43
N SER A 62 4.54 10.48 1.41
CA SER A 62 5.71 10.57 2.27
C SER A 62 5.87 9.32 3.14
N ALA A 63 6.99 9.21 3.87
CA ALA A 63 7.23 8.07 4.75
C ALA A 63 6.17 7.95 5.86
N GLU A 64 5.75 9.08 6.43
CA GLU A 64 4.72 9.12 7.48
C GLU A 64 3.34 8.78 6.93
N GLU A 65 2.95 9.41 5.81
CA GLU A 65 1.67 9.11 5.15
C GLU A 65 1.60 7.66 4.66
N ARG A 66 2.74 7.08 4.28
CA ARG A 66 2.84 5.66 3.92
C ARG A 66 2.53 4.75 5.10
N VAL A 67 3.02 5.06 6.31
CA VAL A 67 2.67 4.29 7.52
C VAL A 67 1.16 4.35 7.76
N ASP A 68 0.59 5.56 7.69
CA ASP A 68 -0.84 5.77 7.93
C ASP A 68 -1.71 5.08 6.86
N GLU A 69 -1.29 5.09 5.59
CA GLU A 69 -2.01 4.38 4.53
C GLU A 69 -1.95 2.86 4.70
N ILE A 70 -0.79 2.29 5.04
CA ILE A 70 -0.67 0.86 5.32
C ILE A 70 -1.49 0.48 6.56
N ALA A 71 -1.49 1.33 7.60
CA ALA A 71 -2.33 1.14 8.78
C ALA A 71 -3.81 1.14 8.41
N ARG A 72 -4.25 2.09 7.57
CA ARG A 72 -5.62 2.16 7.04
C ARG A 72 -5.98 0.90 6.23
N MET A 73 -5.05 0.40 5.41
CA MET A 73 -5.25 -0.86 4.66
C MET A 73 -5.39 -2.08 5.58
N LEU A 74 -4.80 -2.05 6.79
CA LEU A 74 -4.89 -3.12 7.79
C LEU A 74 -6.16 -3.04 8.65
N SER A 75 -6.53 -1.85 9.13
CA SER A 75 -7.61 -1.65 10.12
C SER A 75 -8.88 -1.01 9.56
N GLY A 76 -8.90 -0.66 8.27
CA GLY A 76 -9.97 0.10 7.66
C GLY A 76 -9.85 1.60 7.94
N ASP A 77 -10.97 2.32 7.89
CA ASP A 77 -10.96 3.80 7.88
C ASP A 77 -10.49 4.45 9.18
N THR A 78 -10.50 3.71 10.30
CA THR A 78 -10.00 4.20 11.59
C THR A 78 -8.57 3.73 11.81
N ILE A 79 -7.63 4.68 11.80
CA ILE A 79 -6.21 4.41 12.08
C ILE A 79 -6.00 4.43 13.58
N THR A 80 -5.52 3.32 14.14
CA THR A 80 -5.14 3.20 15.55
C THR A 80 -3.63 3.11 15.71
N ASP A 81 -3.12 3.37 16.92
CA ASP A 81 -1.69 3.23 17.19
C ASP A 81 -1.20 1.79 17.05
N ALA A 82 -2.06 0.81 17.37
CA ALA A 82 -1.79 -0.59 17.10
C ALA A 82 -1.65 -0.88 15.60
N ALA A 83 -2.53 -0.30 14.77
CA ALA A 83 -2.45 -0.43 13.32
C ALA A 83 -1.18 0.23 12.75
N ARG A 84 -0.78 1.40 13.26
CA ARG A 84 0.50 2.04 12.91
C ARG A 84 1.70 1.19 13.31
N GLY A 85 1.66 0.57 14.49
CA GLY A 85 2.69 -0.37 14.94
C GLY A 85 2.84 -1.55 13.99
N ALA A 86 1.73 -2.18 13.62
CA ALA A 86 1.72 -3.27 12.64
C ALA A 86 2.20 -2.82 11.24
N ALA A 87 1.81 -1.62 10.81
CA ALA A 87 2.26 -1.06 9.53
C ALA A 87 3.78 -0.83 9.49
N ARG A 88 4.37 -0.27 10.56
CA ARG A 88 5.83 -0.11 10.66
C ARG A 88 6.56 -1.45 10.60
N ALA A 89 6.04 -2.46 11.31
CA ALA A 89 6.59 -3.82 11.25
C ALA A 89 6.56 -4.42 9.84
N LEU A 90 5.50 -4.19 9.06
CA LEU A 90 5.43 -4.64 7.66
C LEU A 90 6.40 -3.87 6.73
N ILE A 91 6.58 -2.57 6.96
CA ILE A 91 7.49 -1.74 6.16
C ILE A 91 8.96 -2.07 6.49
N GLY A 92 9.23 -2.57 7.70
CA GLY A 92 10.59 -2.75 8.21
C GLY A 92 11.20 -1.43 8.69
N ALA A 93 10.37 -0.53 9.24
CA ALA A 93 10.73 0.78 9.78
C ALA A 93 10.86 0.78 11.30
#